data_AF-A0A2D6IJV1-F1
#
_entry.id   AF-A0A2D6IJV1-F1
#
_cell.length_a   1.000
_cell.length_b   1.000
_cell.length_c   1.000
_cell.angle_alpha   90.00
_cell.angle_beta   90.00
_cell.angle_gamma   90.00
#
_symmetry.space_group_name_H-M   'P 1'
#
loop_
_entity.id
_entity.type
_entity.pdbx_description
1 polymer ?
#
loop_
_entity_poly.entity_id
_entity_poly.type
_entity_poly.pdbx_seq_one_letter_code
_entity_poly.pdbx_strand_id
1 'polypeptide(L)'
;MESFYLVGEPVLTNERSWNVEHRIAFGQVDLGIKILREEKDRERIRDILRTEYLGIIATLAQMEVRFRIAYAHPDHCDTELFMACAQAFNCRGVQLSEDFHIEVTAYPRDFTLSLPGITLISGEVAKLLVSQREGQQLLSSPFGEGGRVLPCGNTALVPSRIIKKGGGSQAVTEEDLNPLKKTGIRIATIPPTISYAFDENGPKLRPFFNDHLDRAGCLLLGEDERPHLVVDPNIRTIHWRGLAANPPWIPVNPKESLEKLRTTCEPLGITVHAPRTISVPYALNLRQFPDGRVLMTEGDDDVRETVTEIVGKNKVHTTPVPIRFFPIWRGAGIGCLVTEAPTAILKKQ
;
A
#
# COMPACT_ATOMS: atom_id res chain seq x y z
N MET A 1 -24.78 -3.89 -1.06
CA MET A 1 -23.93 -5.02 -0.61
C MET A 1 -22.98 -4.48 0.41
N GLU A 2 -22.87 -5.10 1.59
CA GLU A 2 -21.88 -4.69 2.59
C GLU A 2 -20.47 -4.97 2.08
N SER A 3 -19.59 -3.96 2.11
CA SER A 3 -18.17 -4.13 1.83
C SER A 3 -17.48 -4.83 3.01
N PHE A 4 -16.35 -5.49 2.72
CA PHE A 4 -15.48 -6.07 3.74
C PHE A 4 -14.02 -5.87 3.33
N TYR A 5 -13.13 -5.97 4.30
CA TYR A 5 -11.70 -5.76 4.09
C TYR A 5 -10.92 -7.08 4.17
N LEU A 6 -9.87 -7.18 3.35
CA LEU A 6 -8.81 -8.14 3.57
C LEU A 6 -7.69 -7.47 4.33
N VAL A 7 -7.22 -8.16 5.36
CA VAL A 7 -5.94 -7.87 6.02
C VAL A 7 -4.96 -8.94 5.57
N GLY A 8 -3.77 -8.51 5.17
CA GLY A 8 -2.74 -9.40 4.67
C GLY A 8 -2.35 -10.47 5.67
N GLU A 9 -1.89 -11.61 5.15
CA GLU A 9 -1.40 -12.73 5.95
C GLU A 9 -0.24 -12.26 6.86
N PRO A 10 -0.21 -12.67 8.14
CA PRO A 10 0.90 -12.37 9.03
C PRO A 10 2.12 -13.22 8.65
N VAL A 11 2.79 -12.86 7.56
CA VAL A 11 4.02 -13.51 7.10
C VAL A 11 5.19 -12.90 7.85
N LEU A 12 5.48 -13.44 9.03
CA LEU A 12 6.39 -12.85 10.00
C LEU A 12 7.84 -13.34 9.87
N THR A 13 8.04 -14.39 9.08
CA THR A 13 9.33 -14.95 8.67
C THR A 13 9.13 -15.69 7.34
N ASN A 14 9.99 -15.47 6.35
CA ASN A 14 10.10 -16.42 5.25
C ASN A 14 11.43 -17.16 5.42
N GLU A 15 11.36 -18.43 5.85
CA GLU A 15 12.48 -19.36 5.68
C GLU A 15 12.80 -19.60 4.20
N ARG A 16 11.96 -19.17 3.25
CA ARG A 16 12.24 -19.23 1.81
C ARG A 16 11.61 -18.02 1.11
N SER A 17 12.38 -17.33 0.26
CA SER A 17 11.91 -16.49 -0.86
C SER A 17 11.71 -14.97 -0.76
N TRP A 18 12.05 -14.25 0.32
CA TRP A 18 12.61 -12.89 0.11
C TRP A 18 14.11 -13.06 -0.11
N ASN A 19 14.37 -13.62 -1.30
CA ASN A 19 15.66 -14.06 -1.77
C ASN A 19 16.67 -12.93 -1.48
N VAL A 20 17.78 -13.26 -0.84
CA VAL A 20 18.90 -12.32 -0.68
C VAL A 20 19.24 -11.70 -2.04
N GLU A 21 19.06 -12.46 -3.12
CA GLU A 21 19.09 -12.01 -4.52
C GLU A 21 18.08 -10.93 -4.90
N HIS A 22 16.84 -10.97 -4.39
CA HIS A 22 15.82 -9.94 -4.60
C HIS A 22 16.22 -8.65 -3.87
N ARG A 23 16.68 -8.75 -2.62
CA ARG A 23 17.22 -7.60 -1.87
C ARG A 23 18.50 -7.05 -2.54
N ILE A 24 19.38 -7.91 -3.05
CA ILE A 24 20.55 -7.54 -3.86
C ILE A 24 20.13 -6.83 -5.15
N ALA A 25 19.11 -7.34 -5.86
CA ALA A 25 18.59 -6.76 -7.09
C ALA A 25 17.96 -5.38 -6.89
N PHE A 26 17.39 -5.12 -5.70
CA PHE A 26 16.94 -3.79 -5.28
C PHE A 26 18.03 -2.96 -4.57
N GLY A 27 19.30 -3.36 -4.63
CA GLY A 27 20.44 -2.60 -4.09
C GLY A 27 20.58 -2.63 -2.56
N GLN A 28 19.86 -3.53 -1.88
CA GLN A 28 19.86 -3.75 -0.42
C GLN A 28 20.80 -4.91 -0.01
N VAL A 29 21.98 -5.00 -0.64
CA VAL A 29 22.98 -6.06 -0.43
C VAL A 29 23.41 -6.16 1.04
N ASP A 30 23.68 -5.02 1.68
CA ASP A 30 24.18 -4.96 3.05
C ASP A 30 23.15 -5.43 4.09
N LEU A 31 21.87 -5.12 3.85
CA LEU A 31 20.76 -5.60 4.66
C LEU A 31 20.54 -7.11 4.47
N GLY A 32 20.61 -7.61 3.23
CA GLY A 32 20.57 -9.05 2.95
C GLY A 32 21.69 -9.82 3.67
N ILE A 33 22.91 -9.26 3.71
CA ILE A 33 24.05 -9.85 4.42
C ILE A 33 23.87 -9.77 5.95
N LYS A 34 23.32 -8.67 6.50
CA LYS A 34 23.04 -8.53 7.94
C LYS A 34 21.99 -9.55 8.41
N ILE A 35 20.88 -9.71 7.67
CA ILE A 35 19.80 -10.66 7.95
C ILE A 35 20.29 -12.13 7.99
N LEU A 36 21.31 -12.45 7.19
CA LEU A 36 21.93 -13.77 7.18
C LEU A 36 22.84 -14.04 8.38
N ARG A 37 23.36 -13.01 9.05
CA ARG A 37 24.39 -13.14 10.10
C ARG A 37 23.84 -13.22 11.53
N GLU A 38 22.61 -12.77 11.76
CA GLU A 38 22.05 -12.60 13.12
C GLU A 38 20.86 -13.55 13.36
N GLU A 39 21.16 -14.84 13.57
CA GLU A 39 20.14 -15.87 13.86
C GLU A 39 19.40 -15.61 15.18
N LYS A 40 20.06 -14.95 16.16
CA LYS A 40 19.48 -14.58 17.47
C LYS A 40 18.54 -13.36 17.44
N ASP A 41 18.63 -12.49 16.43
CA ASP A 41 17.73 -11.34 16.32
C ASP A 41 16.40 -11.69 15.62
N ARG A 42 16.32 -12.83 14.92
CA ARG A 42 15.13 -13.23 14.16
C ARG A 42 13.89 -13.43 15.03
N GLU A 43 14.05 -14.07 16.19
CA GLU A 43 12.94 -14.31 17.13
C GLU A 43 12.42 -12.99 17.70
N ARG A 44 13.34 -12.11 18.12
CA ARG A 44 13.02 -10.75 18.57
C ARG A 44 12.28 -9.94 17.49
N ILE A 45 12.76 -9.96 16.25
CA ILE A 45 12.14 -9.25 15.13
C ILE A 45 10.75 -9.81 14.84
N ARG A 46 10.60 -11.14 14.89
CA ARG A 46 9.30 -11.80 14.72
C ARG A 46 8.30 -11.33 15.78
N ASP A 47 8.71 -11.24 17.04
CA ASP A 47 7.84 -10.78 18.13
C ASP A 47 7.45 -9.30 17.99
N ILE A 48 8.37 -8.46 17.50
CA ILE A 48 8.05 -7.06 17.18
C ILE A 48 7.03 -7.00 16.03
N LEU A 49 7.25 -7.74 14.95
CA LEU A 49 6.32 -7.79 13.82
C LEU A 49 4.94 -8.34 14.25
N ARG A 50 4.90 -9.36 15.13
CA ARG A 50 3.64 -9.85 15.74
C ARG A 50 2.92 -8.73 16.48
N THR A 51 3.65 -7.96 17.28
CA THR A 51 3.10 -6.85 18.06
C THR A 51 2.54 -5.74 17.16
N GLU A 52 3.29 -5.33 16.12
CA GLU A 52 2.84 -4.34 15.14
C GLU A 52 1.59 -4.83 14.39
N TYR A 53 1.57 -6.09 13.95
CA TYR A 53 0.42 -6.69 13.27
C TYR A 53 -0.82 -6.76 14.17
N LEU A 54 -0.66 -7.22 15.42
CA LEU A 54 -1.73 -7.23 16.42
C LEU A 54 -2.28 -5.81 16.65
N GLY A 55 -1.41 -4.80 16.64
CA GLY A 55 -1.83 -3.40 16.74
C GLY A 55 -2.77 -2.98 15.61
N ILE A 56 -2.49 -3.39 14.37
CA ILE A 56 -3.37 -3.15 13.21
C ILE A 56 -4.73 -3.84 13.42
N ILE A 57 -4.71 -5.14 13.75
CA ILE A 57 -5.93 -5.96 13.93
C ILE A 57 -6.79 -5.41 15.08
N ALA A 58 -6.19 -5.10 16.22
CA ALA A 58 -6.88 -4.54 17.38
C ALA A 58 -7.56 -3.21 17.04
N THR A 59 -6.88 -2.34 16.29
CA THR A 59 -7.45 -1.04 15.90
C THR A 59 -8.59 -1.21 14.91
N LEU A 60 -8.47 -2.09 13.91
CA LEU A 60 -9.56 -2.41 12.99
C LEU A 60 -10.79 -2.94 13.73
N ALA A 61 -10.59 -3.81 14.73
CA ALA A 61 -11.66 -4.37 15.55
C ALA A 61 -12.33 -3.29 16.42
N GLN A 62 -11.56 -2.40 17.04
CA GLN A 62 -12.07 -1.24 17.80
C GLN A 62 -12.85 -0.27 16.91
N MET A 63 -12.44 -0.13 15.65
CA MET A 63 -13.16 0.64 14.64
C MET A 63 -14.40 -0.10 14.11
N GLU A 64 -14.68 -1.32 14.58
CA GLU A 64 -15.81 -2.14 14.10
C GLU A 64 -15.77 -2.35 12.57
N VAL A 65 -14.56 -2.32 11.98
CA VAL A 65 -14.38 -2.60 10.56
C VAL A 65 -14.58 -4.09 10.36
N ARG A 66 -15.42 -4.46 9.39
CA ARG A 66 -15.59 -5.86 9.02
C ARG A 66 -14.42 -6.29 8.13
N PHE A 67 -13.55 -7.15 8.66
CA PHE A 67 -12.41 -7.67 7.91
C PHE A 67 -12.23 -9.19 8.05
N ARG A 68 -11.40 -9.75 7.17
CA ARG A 68 -10.89 -11.11 7.22
C ARG A 68 -9.39 -11.12 6.98
N ILE A 69 -8.68 -12.05 7.59
CA ILE A 69 -7.26 -12.25 7.33
C ILE A 69 -7.15 -13.15 6.08
N ALA A 70 -6.53 -12.62 5.02
CA ALA A 70 -6.20 -13.40 3.84
C ALA A 70 -5.07 -14.37 4.17
N TYR A 71 -5.12 -15.58 3.64
CA TYR A 71 -3.99 -16.51 3.69
C TYR A 71 -3.92 -17.37 2.43
N ALA A 72 -2.71 -17.77 2.04
CA ALA A 72 -2.50 -18.62 0.86
C ALA A 72 -2.62 -20.10 1.21
N HIS A 73 -1.89 -20.53 2.25
CA HIS A 73 -1.85 -21.90 2.72
C HIS A 73 -1.67 -21.93 4.25
N PRO A 74 -2.31 -22.85 5.00
CA PRO A 74 -2.17 -22.94 6.45
C PRO A 74 -0.72 -23.01 6.94
N ASP A 75 0.14 -23.73 6.21
CA ASP A 75 1.56 -23.89 6.55
C ASP A 75 2.40 -22.60 6.41
N HIS A 76 1.86 -21.57 5.76
CA HIS A 76 2.55 -20.28 5.56
C HIS A 76 2.12 -19.21 6.56
N CYS A 77 1.08 -19.50 7.35
CA CYS A 77 0.50 -18.57 8.29
C CYS A 77 1.08 -18.79 9.70
N ASP A 78 1.38 -17.71 10.41
CA ASP A 78 1.66 -17.78 11.84
C ASP A 78 0.38 -18.19 12.59
N THR A 79 0.20 -19.50 12.76
CA THR A 79 -1.04 -20.10 13.28
C THR A 79 -1.34 -19.64 14.70
N GLU A 80 -0.30 -19.48 15.54
CA GLU A 80 -0.46 -18.97 16.91
C GLU A 80 -1.04 -17.56 16.90
N LEU A 81 -0.46 -16.67 16.08
CA LEU A 81 -0.96 -15.30 15.94
C LEU A 81 -2.36 -15.28 15.34
N PHE A 82 -2.63 -16.08 14.31
CA PHE A 82 -3.95 -16.16 13.70
C PHE A 82 -5.01 -16.61 14.72
N MET A 83 -4.72 -17.63 15.53
CA MET A 83 -5.61 -18.11 16.59
C MET A 83 -5.81 -17.07 17.67
N ALA A 84 -4.75 -16.34 18.07
CA ALA A 84 -4.86 -15.23 19.02
C ALA A 84 -5.78 -14.12 18.48
N CYS A 85 -5.63 -13.75 17.20
CA CYS A 85 -6.51 -12.77 16.55
C CYS A 85 -7.96 -13.25 16.51
N ALA A 86 -8.19 -14.51 16.15
CA ALA A 86 -9.52 -15.10 16.09
C ALA A 86 -10.21 -15.10 17.47
N GLN A 87 -9.47 -15.44 18.53
CA GLN A 87 -10.00 -15.49 19.90
C GLN A 87 -10.24 -14.09 20.49
N ALA A 88 -9.29 -13.16 20.32
CA ALA A 88 -9.36 -11.84 20.94
C ALA A 88 -10.29 -10.87 20.21
N PHE A 89 -10.39 -10.98 18.89
CA PHE A 89 -11.06 -9.98 18.04
C PHE A 89 -12.17 -10.58 17.16
N ASN A 90 -12.50 -11.87 17.35
CA ASN A 90 -13.49 -12.58 16.53
C ASN A 90 -13.19 -12.53 15.02
N CYS A 91 -11.90 -12.47 14.67
CA CYS A 91 -11.45 -12.45 13.28
C CYS A 91 -11.68 -13.81 12.61
N ARG A 92 -11.88 -13.79 11.29
CA ARG A 92 -11.95 -15.00 10.46
C ARG A 92 -10.92 -14.94 9.35
N GLY A 93 -10.39 -16.10 9.00
CA GLY A 93 -9.54 -16.26 7.82
C GLY A 93 -10.37 -16.38 6.54
N VAL A 94 -9.73 -16.09 5.43
CA VAL A 94 -10.21 -16.45 4.10
C VAL A 94 -9.03 -16.91 3.24
N GLN A 95 -9.12 -18.14 2.75
CA GLN A 95 -8.19 -18.64 1.74
C GLN A 95 -8.59 -18.06 0.39
N LEU A 96 -7.67 -17.41 -0.31
CA LEU A 96 -7.97 -16.83 -1.63
C LEU A 96 -7.97 -17.92 -2.73
N SER A 97 -6.93 -18.77 -2.75
CA SER A 97 -6.86 -20.08 -3.42
C SER A 97 -5.49 -20.70 -3.12
N GLU A 98 -5.36 -22.02 -3.29
CA GLU A 98 -4.08 -22.75 -3.12
C GLU A 98 -3.03 -22.38 -4.17
N ASP A 99 -3.46 -21.86 -5.32
CA ASP A 99 -2.57 -21.44 -6.43
C ASP A 99 -2.00 -20.04 -6.24
N PHE A 100 -2.42 -19.31 -5.20
CA PHE A 100 -1.92 -17.98 -4.93
C PHE A 100 -0.55 -17.99 -4.28
N HIS A 101 0.38 -17.23 -4.86
CA HIS A 101 1.63 -16.92 -4.20
C HIS A 101 1.39 -16.12 -2.91
N ILE A 102 2.17 -16.44 -1.87
CA ILE A 102 2.12 -15.79 -0.56
C ILE A 102 2.24 -14.25 -0.60
N GLU A 103 2.91 -13.71 -1.62
CA GLU A 103 3.03 -12.26 -1.81
C GLU A 103 1.67 -11.58 -2.04
N VAL A 104 0.75 -12.27 -2.70
CA VAL A 104 -0.62 -11.77 -2.98
C VAL A 104 -1.43 -11.70 -1.69
N THR A 105 -1.31 -12.69 -0.82
CA THR A 105 -2.04 -12.75 0.45
C THR A 105 -1.39 -11.88 1.52
N ALA A 106 -0.07 -11.69 1.49
CA ALA A 106 0.64 -10.79 2.40
C ALA A 106 0.36 -9.31 2.11
N TYR A 107 0.20 -8.93 0.84
CA TYR A 107 -0.03 -7.55 0.41
C TYR A 107 -1.31 -7.47 -0.44
N PRO A 108 -2.50 -7.61 0.17
CA PRO A 108 -3.74 -7.70 -0.60
C PRO A 108 -4.04 -6.41 -1.39
N ARG A 109 -3.44 -5.27 -1.03
CA ARG A 109 -3.51 -4.03 -1.82
C ARG A 109 -2.84 -4.15 -3.19
N ASP A 110 -1.76 -4.92 -3.31
CA ASP A 110 -1.09 -5.12 -4.59
C ASP A 110 -1.94 -5.99 -5.52
N PHE A 111 -2.80 -6.82 -4.93
CA PHE A 111 -3.75 -7.66 -5.62
C PHE A 111 -5.01 -6.93 -6.08
N THR A 112 -5.67 -6.18 -5.20
CA THR A 112 -6.98 -5.58 -5.50
C THR A 112 -7.13 -4.15 -5.00
N LEU A 113 -7.83 -3.36 -5.83
CA LEU A 113 -8.23 -2.00 -5.52
C LEU A 113 -9.68 -1.76 -5.93
N SER A 114 -10.52 -1.46 -4.94
CA SER A 114 -11.91 -1.04 -5.15
C SER A 114 -11.98 0.46 -5.48
N LEU A 115 -12.76 0.80 -6.50
CA LEU A 115 -13.11 2.15 -6.94
C LEU A 115 -14.63 2.25 -7.15
N PRO A 116 -15.21 3.45 -7.22
CA PRO A 116 -16.62 3.61 -7.55
C PRO A 116 -16.98 2.93 -8.89
N GLY A 117 -17.87 1.92 -8.81
CA GLY A 117 -18.38 1.18 -9.95
C GLY A 117 -17.43 0.15 -10.58
N ILE A 118 -16.18 0.03 -10.11
CA ILE A 118 -15.19 -0.88 -10.71
C ILE A 118 -14.18 -1.37 -9.69
N THR A 119 -13.78 -2.63 -9.78
CA THR A 119 -12.68 -3.18 -8.99
C THR A 119 -11.54 -3.56 -9.90
N LEU A 120 -10.37 -2.97 -9.65
CA LEU A 120 -9.14 -3.30 -10.33
C LEU A 120 -8.50 -4.53 -9.68
N ILE A 121 -8.08 -5.48 -10.51
CA ILE A 121 -7.40 -6.70 -10.10
C ILE A 121 -6.06 -6.78 -10.82
N SER A 122 -4.97 -7.06 -10.10
CA SER A 122 -3.66 -7.27 -10.72
C SER A 122 -3.70 -8.42 -11.73
N GLY A 123 -3.09 -8.22 -12.91
CA GLY A 123 -3.35 -9.02 -14.11
C GLY A 123 -3.02 -10.52 -14.00
N GLU A 124 -2.03 -10.92 -13.21
CA GLU A 124 -1.73 -12.34 -12.95
C GLU A 124 -2.90 -13.04 -12.26
N VAL A 125 -3.63 -12.30 -11.41
CA VAL A 125 -4.75 -12.80 -10.62
C VAL A 125 -6.09 -12.65 -11.34
N ALA A 126 -6.25 -11.61 -12.15
CA ALA A 126 -7.49 -11.32 -12.87
C ALA A 126 -7.98 -12.55 -13.67
N LYS A 127 -7.05 -13.32 -14.26
CA LYS A 127 -7.35 -14.56 -14.99
C LYS A 127 -8.05 -15.62 -14.12
N LEU A 128 -7.69 -15.71 -12.84
CA LEU A 128 -8.26 -16.68 -11.90
C LEU A 128 -9.66 -16.27 -11.42
N LEU A 129 -9.95 -14.97 -11.35
CA LEU A 129 -11.24 -14.45 -10.84
C LEU A 129 -12.30 -14.26 -11.94
N VAL A 130 -11.89 -13.85 -13.15
CA VAL A 130 -12.80 -13.63 -14.28
C VAL A 130 -13.48 -14.91 -14.74
N SER A 131 -12.84 -16.07 -14.58
CA SER A 131 -13.45 -17.37 -14.86
C SER A 131 -14.58 -17.73 -13.89
N GLN A 132 -14.74 -17.01 -12.77
CA GLN A 132 -15.57 -17.49 -11.67
C GLN A 132 -16.97 -16.87 -11.58
N ARG A 133 -17.28 -15.61 -11.97
CA ARG A 133 -18.64 -15.05 -11.69
C ARG A 133 -19.14 -13.90 -12.58
N GLU A 134 -20.47 -13.86 -12.73
CA GLU A 134 -21.29 -12.78 -13.33
C GLU A 134 -21.66 -11.67 -12.29
N GLY A 135 -21.72 -10.41 -12.72
CA GLY A 135 -22.43 -9.32 -12.01
C GLY A 135 -21.59 -8.26 -11.28
N GLN A 136 -20.26 -8.40 -11.22
CA GLN A 136 -19.36 -7.35 -10.73
C GLN A 136 -18.38 -6.95 -11.84
N GLN A 137 -18.22 -5.63 -12.08
CA GLN A 137 -17.25 -5.15 -13.08
C GLN A 137 -15.83 -5.27 -12.50
N LEU A 138 -15.22 -6.42 -12.73
CA LEU A 138 -13.81 -6.67 -12.49
C LEU A 138 -13.02 -6.27 -13.74
N LEU A 139 -11.95 -5.52 -13.55
CA LEU A 139 -11.05 -5.12 -14.63
C LEU A 139 -9.62 -5.55 -14.27
N SER A 140 -8.94 -6.20 -15.22
CA SER A 140 -7.49 -6.37 -15.13
C SER A 140 -6.85 -4.99 -15.11
N SER A 141 -6.18 -4.66 -14.01
CA SER A 141 -5.60 -3.35 -13.77
C SER A 141 -4.54 -3.04 -14.84
N PRO A 142 -4.72 -1.98 -15.65
CA PRO A 142 -3.68 -1.56 -16.60
C PRO A 142 -2.44 -1.03 -15.88
N PHE A 143 -2.58 -0.67 -14.59
CA PHE A 143 -1.50 -0.20 -13.73
C PHE A 143 -0.75 -1.34 -13.04
N GLY A 144 -1.23 -2.58 -13.13
CA GLY A 144 -0.72 -3.70 -12.33
C GLY A 144 -1.24 -3.60 -10.89
N GLU A 145 -0.35 -3.35 -9.94
CA GLU A 145 -0.62 -3.41 -8.50
C GLU A 145 -1.42 -2.21 -7.97
N GLY A 146 -2.29 -2.43 -6.98
CA GLY A 146 -3.16 -1.39 -6.43
C GLY A 146 -2.43 -0.31 -5.62
N GLY A 147 -1.20 -0.56 -5.15
CA GLY A 147 -0.35 0.45 -4.50
C GLY A 147 0.11 1.58 -5.44
N ARG A 148 -0.03 1.38 -6.76
CA ARG A 148 0.28 2.37 -7.79
C ARG A 148 -0.84 3.38 -8.01
N VAL A 149 -1.99 3.22 -7.39
CA VAL A 149 -3.14 4.12 -7.59
C VAL A 149 -3.56 4.68 -6.23
N LEU A 150 -3.71 6.00 -6.15
CA LEU A 150 -4.25 6.68 -4.96
C LEU A 150 -5.72 7.05 -5.19
N PRO A 151 -6.68 6.29 -4.66
CA PRO A 151 -8.11 6.59 -4.81
C PRO A 151 -8.64 7.50 -3.69
N CYS A 152 -9.65 8.31 -4.01
CA CYS A 152 -10.43 9.08 -3.06
C CYS A 152 -11.78 9.44 -3.68
N GLY A 153 -12.87 8.82 -3.21
CA GLY A 153 -14.20 9.00 -3.80
C GLY A 153 -14.16 8.78 -5.33
N ASN A 154 -14.70 9.72 -6.10
CA ASN A 154 -14.69 9.71 -7.56
C ASN A 154 -13.40 10.32 -8.15
N THR A 155 -12.26 10.26 -7.46
CA THR A 155 -10.99 10.82 -7.92
C THR A 155 -9.86 9.82 -7.70
N ALA A 156 -8.94 9.72 -8.66
CA ALA A 156 -7.79 8.84 -8.56
C ALA A 156 -6.54 9.52 -9.13
N LEU A 157 -5.40 9.32 -8.46
CA LEU A 157 -4.08 9.63 -9.00
C LEU A 157 -3.40 8.35 -9.46
N VAL A 158 -2.85 8.38 -10.67
CA VAL A 158 -2.10 7.26 -11.27
C VAL A 158 -0.73 7.75 -11.73
N PRO A 159 0.30 6.89 -11.77
CA PRO A 159 1.61 7.29 -12.26
C PRO A 159 1.55 7.55 -13.76
N SER A 160 2.34 8.50 -14.26
CA SER A 160 2.51 8.73 -15.70
C SER A 160 3.24 7.59 -16.40
N ARG A 161 3.89 6.73 -15.63
CA ARG A 161 4.68 5.62 -16.13
C ARG A 161 4.68 4.46 -15.14
N ILE A 162 4.47 3.26 -15.66
CA ILE A 162 4.46 2.01 -14.89
C ILE A 162 5.72 1.21 -15.19
N ILE A 163 6.25 0.54 -14.18
CA ILE A 163 7.40 -0.36 -14.30
C ILE A 163 6.93 -1.79 -14.40
N LYS A 164 7.40 -2.46 -15.46
CA LYS A 164 7.11 -3.86 -15.71
C LYS A 164 8.13 -4.73 -14.97
N LYS A 165 7.68 -5.89 -14.49
CA LYS A 165 8.57 -6.96 -14.02
C LYS A 165 9.62 -7.22 -15.12
N GLY A 166 10.91 -7.13 -14.78
CA GLY A 166 12.02 -7.20 -15.74
C GLY A 166 12.68 -5.86 -16.13
N GLY A 167 12.31 -4.74 -15.51
CA GLY A 167 13.04 -3.46 -15.61
C GLY A 167 12.63 -2.55 -16.78
N GLY A 168 11.67 -2.98 -17.60
CA GLY A 168 11.04 -2.13 -18.61
C GLY A 168 10.06 -1.13 -18.01
N SER A 169 9.69 -0.10 -18.77
CA SER A 169 8.70 0.89 -18.34
C SER A 169 7.80 1.33 -19.48
N GLN A 170 6.54 1.61 -19.17
CA GLN A 170 5.49 1.99 -20.11
C GLN A 170 4.80 3.26 -19.64
N ALA A 171 4.60 4.23 -20.54
CA ALA A 171 3.77 5.40 -20.25
C ALA A 171 2.30 4.98 -20.13
N VAL A 172 1.57 5.57 -19.19
CA VAL A 172 0.13 5.40 -19.09
C VAL A 172 -0.53 6.16 -20.23
N THR A 173 -1.39 5.46 -20.98
CA THR A 173 -2.08 5.97 -22.17
C THR A 173 -3.52 6.31 -21.87
N GLU A 174 -4.19 7.07 -22.74
CA GLU A 174 -5.62 7.32 -22.62
C GLU A 174 -6.48 6.05 -22.67
N GLU A 175 -6.02 5.02 -23.40
CA GLU A 175 -6.68 3.71 -23.44
C GLU A 175 -6.69 3.03 -22.06
N ASP A 176 -5.59 3.15 -21.30
CA ASP A 176 -5.50 2.65 -19.93
C ASP A 176 -6.47 3.37 -18.98
N LEU A 177 -6.72 4.67 -19.22
CA LEU A 177 -7.57 5.51 -18.37
C LEU A 177 -9.06 5.39 -18.70
N ASN A 178 -9.41 5.10 -19.96
CA ASN A 178 -10.78 5.11 -20.46
C ASN A 178 -11.77 4.24 -19.65
N PRO A 179 -11.43 3.01 -19.22
CA PRO A 179 -12.33 2.20 -18.41
C PRO A 179 -12.73 2.87 -17.09
N LEU A 180 -11.79 3.57 -16.44
CA LEU A 180 -12.03 4.31 -15.21
C LEU A 180 -12.81 5.60 -15.45
N LYS A 181 -12.47 6.37 -16.50
CA LYS A 181 -13.20 7.59 -16.86
C LYS A 181 -14.69 7.32 -17.15
N LYS A 182 -15.00 6.16 -17.76
CA LYS A 182 -16.38 5.72 -18.04
C LYS A 182 -17.23 5.47 -16.78
N THR A 183 -16.62 5.21 -15.62
CA THR A 183 -17.36 5.08 -14.36
C THR A 183 -17.58 6.42 -13.65
N GLY A 184 -17.13 7.53 -14.25
CA GLY A 184 -17.23 8.88 -13.67
C GLY A 184 -16.05 9.27 -12.77
N ILE A 185 -14.99 8.45 -12.71
CA ILE A 185 -13.80 8.76 -11.92
C ILE A 185 -12.98 9.85 -12.64
N ARG A 186 -12.66 10.92 -11.92
CA ARG A 186 -11.72 11.96 -12.35
C ARG A 186 -10.30 11.49 -12.11
N ILE A 187 -9.45 11.53 -13.12
CA ILE A 187 -8.09 10.97 -13.05
C ILE A 187 -7.07 12.05 -13.32
N ALA A 188 -6.04 12.14 -12.46
CA ALA A 188 -4.81 12.85 -12.75
C ALA A 188 -3.65 11.88 -12.88
N THR A 189 -2.77 12.18 -13.82
CA THR A 189 -1.57 11.42 -14.09
C THR A 189 -0.38 12.17 -13.49
N ILE A 190 0.24 11.62 -12.44
CA ILE A 190 1.35 12.26 -11.72
C ILE A 190 2.70 11.59 -12.02
N PRO A 191 3.84 12.29 -11.92
CA PRO A 191 5.15 11.66 -12.08
C PRO A 191 5.37 10.53 -11.05
N PRO A 192 6.03 9.41 -11.43
CA PRO A 192 6.39 8.38 -10.46
C PRO A 192 7.33 8.94 -9.39
N THR A 193 7.31 8.33 -8.21
CA THR A 193 8.07 8.76 -7.04
C THR A 193 9.28 7.87 -6.79
N ILE A 194 10.21 8.36 -5.97
CA ILE A 194 11.30 7.57 -5.41
C ILE A 194 10.86 7.03 -4.07
N SER A 195 11.05 5.72 -3.87
CA SER A 195 10.88 5.09 -2.57
C SER A 195 12.22 4.98 -1.85
N TYR A 196 12.17 4.83 -0.53
CA TYR A 196 13.35 4.70 0.31
C TYR A 196 13.33 3.38 1.07
N ALA A 197 14.49 2.74 1.15
CA ALA A 197 14.74 1.65 2.08
C ALA A 197 15.07 2.23 3.46
N PHE A 198 14.53 1.63 4.52
CA PHE A 198 14.76 2.05 5.90
C PHE A 198 15.66 1.04 6.61
N ASP A 199 16.35 1.50 7.65
CA ASP A 199 17.01 0.63 8.62
C ASP A 199 16.38 0.75 10.00
N GLU A 200 16.85 -0.08 10.92
CA GLU A 200 16.40 -0.13 12.31
C GLU A 200 16.89 1.06 13.14
N ASN A 201 17.88 1.81 12.66
CA ASN A 201 18.67 2.78 13.44
C ASN A 201 18.53 4.23 12.97
N GLY A 202 17.78 4.53 11.90
CA GLY A 202 17.73 5.88 11.35
C GLY A 202 17.05 6.04 9.99
N PRO A 203 16.99 7.29 9.50
CA PRO A 203 16.17 7.64 8.34
C PRO A 203 16.90 7.35 7.02
N LYS A 204 16.30 6.45 6.23
CA LYS A 204 16.48 6.28 4.76
C LYS A 204 17.92 5.94 4.31
N LEU A 205 18.25 4.65 4.20
CA LEU A 205 19.59 4.19 3.76
C LEU A 205 19.84 4.36 2.27
N ARG A 206 18.86 4.05 1.39
CA ARG A 206 19.04 4.16 -0.08
C ARG A 206 17.74 4.46 -0.82
N PRO A 207 17.72 5.42 -1.75
CA PRO A 207 16.62 5.56 -2.69
C PRO A 207 16.61 4.35 -3.63
N PHE A 208 15.44 3.78 -3.87
CA PHE A 208 15.23 2.82 -4.92
C PHE A 208 14.01 3.23 -5.72
N PHE A 209 14.00 2.81 -6.99
CA PHE A 209 12.91 3.15 -7.86
C PHE A 209 11.75 2.18 -7.65
N ASN A 210 10.58 2.74 -7.36
CA ASN A 210 9.32 2.02 -7.19
C ASN A 210 8.19 2.96 -7.60
N ASP A 211 7.27 2.48 -8.43
CA ASP A 211 6.12 3.22 -8.92
C ASP A 211 4.89 3.19 -8.01
N HIS A 212 5.01 2.59 -6.83
CA HIS A 212 3.99 2.63 -5.78
C HIS A 212 3.90 4.03 -5.18
N LEU A 213 2.77 4.68 -5.43
CA LEU A 213 2.49 6.03 -4.96
C LEU A 213 2.14 6.04 -3.46
N ASP A 214 1.53 4.96 -2.98
CA ASP A 214 1.06 4.81 -1.60
C ASP A 214 2.18 4.75 -0.55
N ARG A 215 3.44 4.65 -0.98
CA ARG A 215 4.63 4.74 -0.11
C ARG A 215 5.11 6.16 0.11
N ALA A 216 4.77 7.07 -0.79
CA ALA A 216 5.23 8.46 -0.79
C ALA A 216 4.10 9.45 -0.47
N GLY A 217 2.85 9.01 -0.48
CA GLY A 217 1.70 9.82 -0.11
C GLY A 217 0.40 9.04 -0.06
N CYS A 218 -0.66 9.74 0.33
CA CYS A 218 -2.03 9.24 0.32
C CYS A 218 -2.98 10.31 -0.21
N LEU A 219 -4.11 9.86 -0.75
CA LEU A 219 -5.22 10.72 -1.14
C LEU A 219 -6.37 10.48 -0.16
N LEU A 220 -6.86 11.55 0.46
CA LEU A 220 -7.86 11.54 1.51
C LEU A 220 -9.07 12.38 1.10
N LEU A 221 -10.27 11.95 1.48
CA LEU A 221 -11.48 12.76 1.41
C LEU A 221 -11.58 13.56 2.70
N GLY A 222 -11.57 14.89 2.61
CA GLY A 222 -11.70 15.78 3.76
C GLY A 222 -13.13 15.86 4.29
N GLU A 223 -13.31 16.48 5.47
CA GLU A 223 -14.65 16.81 6.00
C GLU A 223 -15.41 17.80 5.09
N ASP A 224 -14.68 18.54 4.26
CA ASP A 224 -15.22 19.45 3.25
C ASP A 224 -15.68 18.74 1.96
N GLU A 225 -15.68 17.41 1.95
CA GLU A 225 -15.99 16.53 0.82
C GLU A 225 -15.06 16.72 -0.39
N ARG A 226 -13.88 17.32 -0.21
CA ARG A 226 -12.87 17.51 -1.25
C ARG A 226 -11.72 16.52 -1.12
N PRO A 227 -11.00 16.21 -2.21
CA PRO A 227 -9.80 15.39 -2.15
C PRO A 227 -8.58 16.18 -1.68
N HIS A 228 -7.78 15.57 -0.81
CA HIS A 228 -6.53 16.11 -0.25
C HIS A 228 -5.39 15.11 -0.50
N LEU A 229 -4.35 15.54 -1.20
CA LEU A 229 -3.14 14.75 -1.38
C LEU A 229 -2.15 15.12 -0.27
N VAL A 230 -1.80 14.16 0.58
CA VAL A 230 -0.75 14.31 1.60
C VAL A 230 0.48 13.55 1.13
N VAL A 231 1.63 14.22 1.01
CA VAL A 231 2.87 13.63 0.49
C VAL A 231 4.05 13.86 1.44
N ASP A 232 5.06 13.00 1.33
CA ASP A 232 6.33 13.14 2.07
C ASP A 232 6.92 14.53 1.79
N PRO A 233 7.31 15.33 2.81
CA PRO A 233 7.93 16.64 2.59
C PRO A 233 9.22 16.56 1.78
N ASN A 234 9.89 15.41 1.82
CA ASN A 234 11.09 15.10 1.06
C ASN A 234 10.79 14.26 -0.19
N ILE A 235 9.54 14.24 -0.66
CA ILE A 235 9.14 13.51 -1.86
C ILE A 235 10.01 13.89 -3.05
N ARG A 236 10.51 12.89 -3.77
CA ARG A 236 11.21 13.08 -5.02
C ARG A 236 10.46 12.36 -6.11
N THR A 237 10.02 13.12 -7.10
CA THR A 237 9.53 12.56 -8.36
C THR A 237 10.71 12.21 -9.27
N ILE A 238 10.45 11.48 -10.34
CA ILE A 238 11.47 11.17 -11.34
C ILE A 238 11.21 11.87 -12.66
N HIS A 239 12.31 12.27 -13.32
CA HIS A 239 12.31 12.60 -14.73
C HIS A 239 12.86 11.41 -15.52
N TRP A 240 12.09 10.91 -16.49
CA TRP A 240 12.49 9.75 -17.30
C TRP A 240 13.39 10.17 -18.46
N ARG A 241 14.59 9.57 -18.57
CA ARG A 241 15.57 9.86 -19.64
C ARG A 241 15.54 8.88 -20.81
N GLY A 242 14.81 7.77 -20.67
CA GLY A 242 14.80 6.69 -21.66
C GLY A 242 15.66 5.49 -21.23
N LEU A 243 15.36 4.32 -21.81
CA LEU A 243 16.01 3.04 -21.47
C LEU A 243 17.50 2.99 -21.82
N ALA A 244 17.97 3.85 -22.72
CA ALA A 244 19.38 3.94 -23.10
C ALA A 244 20.26 4.67 -22.07
N ALA A 245 19.67 5.37 -21.10
CA ALA A 245 20.41 6.06 -20.04
C ALA A 245 20.61 5.15 -18.81
N ASN A 246 21.73 5.33 -18.09
CA ASN A 246 22.01 4.62 -16.84
C ASN A 246 22.35 5.62 -15.70
N PRO A 247 21.49 5.78 -14.68
CA PRO A 247 20.14 5.21 -14.58
C PRO A 247 19.17 5.83 -15.61
N PRO A 248 18.08 5.13 -15.97
CA PRO A 248 17.11 5.60 -16.99
C PRO A 248 16.20 6.73 -16.49
N TRP A 249 16.45 7.25 -15.29
CA TRP A 249 15.70 8.30 -14.61
C TRP A 249 16.64 9.19 -13.79
N ILE A 250 16.21 10.43 -13.54
CA ILE A 250 16.89 11.37 -12.64
C ILE A 250 15.93 11.77 -11.51
N PRO A 251 16.37 11.75 -10.24
CA PRO A 251 15.61 12.31 -9.13
C PRO A 251 15.39 13.81 -9.34
N VAL A 252 14.14 14.24 -9.27
CA VAL A 252 13.78 15.66 -9.16
C VAL A 252 13.90 16.08 -7.70
N ASN A 253 14.34 17.31 -7.45
CA ASN A 253 14.45 17.81 -6.07
C ASN A 253 13.05 17.95 -5.41
N PRO A 254 12.95 17.97 -4.07
CA PRO A 254 11.64 17.99 -3.40
C PRO A 254 10.77 19.20 -3.71
N LYS A 255 11.34 20.40 -3.79
CA LYS A 255 10.59 21.63 -4.09
C LYS A 255 9.90 21.54 -5.45
N GLU A 256 10.67 21.18 -6.48
CA GLU A 256 10.16 21.03 -7.84
C GLU A 256 9.19 19.84 -7.97
N SER A 257 9.40 18.77 -7.19
CA SER A 257 8.47 17.65 -7.12
C SER A 257 7.10 18.08 -6.57
N LEU A 258 7.08 18.85 -5.47
CA LEU A 258 5.85 19.40 -4.89
C LEU A 258 5.16 20.37 -5.86
N GLU A 259 5.91 21.23 -6.54
CA GLU A 259 5.36 22.15 -7.54
C GLU A 259 4.69 21.42 -8.70
N LYS A 260 5.33 20.34 -9.21
CA LYS A 260 4.76 19.46 -10.24
C LYS A 260 3.47 18.78 -9.78
N LEU A 261 3.44 18.30 -8.53
CA LEU A 261 2.24 17.70 -7.95
C LEU A 261 1.11 18.73 -7.83
N ARG A 262 1.38 19.93 -7.32
CA ARG A 262 0.41 21.04 -7.25
C ARG A 262 -0.15 21.40 -8.61
N THR A 263 0.73 21.63 -9.60
CA THR A 263 0.35 21.96 -10.98
C THR A 263 -0.59 20.93 -11.60
N THR A 264 -0.44 19.65 -11.22
CA THR A 264 -1.26 18.55 -11.74
C THR A 264 -2.56 18.37 -10.94
N CYS A 265 -2.50 18.51 -9.62
CA CYS A 265 -3.57 18.13 -8.71
C CYS A 265 -4.56 19.28 -8.43
N GLU A 266 -4.07 20.50 -8.25
CA GLU A 266 -4.91 21.66 -7.87
C GLU A 266 -5.97 22.00 -8.94
N PRO A 267 -5.73 21.89 -10.27
CA PRO A 267 -6.78 22.07 -11.27
C PRO A 267 -7.95 21.08 -11.17
N LEU A 268 -7.76 19.94 -10.51
CA LEU A 268 -8.83 18.96 -10.23
C LEU A 268 -9.56 19.23 -8.90
N GLY A 269 -9.21 20.32 -8.22
CA GLY A 269 -9.70 20.63 -6.88
C GLY A 269 -9.09 19.75 -5.79
N ILE A 270 -7.90 19.18 -6.04
CA ILE A 270 -7.16 18.41 -5.03
C ILE A 270 -6.21 19.35 -4.29
N THR A 271 -6.36 19.49 -2.99
CA THR A 271 -5.45 20.29 -2.16
C THR A 271 -4.20 19.47 -1.81
N VAL A 272 -3.00 20.01 -2.06
CA VAL A 272 -1.74 19.30 -1.78
C VAL A 272 -1.12 19.77 -0.46
N HIS A 273 -0.85 18.80 0.41
CA HIS A 273 -0.27 18.96 1.75
C HIS A 273 1.07 18.25 1.85
N ALA A 274 1.99 18.85 2.58
CA ALA A 274 3.26 18.23 2.97
C ALA A 274 3.45 18.48 4.47
N PRO A 275 3.37 17.44 5.32
CA PRO A 275 3.68 17.55 6.75
C PRO A 275 5.08 18.11 6.97
N ARG A 276 5.35 18.75 8.11
CA ARG A 276 6.68 19.35 8.37
C ARG A 276 7.79 18.28 8.36
N THR A 277 7.53 17.15 9.00
CA THR A 277 8.44 16.02 9.06
C THR A 277 7.70 14.69 8.88
N ILE A 278 8.47 13.62 8.64
CA ILE A 278 8.01 12.23 8.78
C ILE A 278 9.02 11.54 9.69
N SER A 279 8.51 11.02 10.80
CA SER A 279 9.27 10.37 11.85
C SER A 279 9.12 8.85 11.84
N VAL A 280 8.04 8.33 11.24
CA VAL A 280 7.80 6.88 11.13
C VAL A 280 7.90 6.44 9.66
N PRO A 281 8.67 5.39 9.34
CA PRO A 281 8.73 4.81 8.01
C PRO A 281 7.33 4.51 7.45
N TYR A 282 7.05 4.97 6.23
CA TYR A 282 5.75 4.79 5.58
C TYR A 282 4.53 5.26 6.41
N ALA A 283 4.66 6.32 7.23
CA ALA A 283 3.53 6.92 7.96
C ALA A 283 2.35 7.32 7.06
N LEU A 284 2.62 7.68 5.80
CA LEU A 284 1.60 8.03 4.79
C LEU A 284 0.99 6.82 4.09
N ASN A 285 1.49 5.60 4.33
CA ASN A 285 0.86 4.36 3.85
C ASN A 285 -0.28 3.97 4.81
N LEU A 286 -1.29 4.82 4.87
CA LEU A 286 -2.46 4.73 5.74
C LEU A 286 -3.71 4.26 4.96
N ARG A 287 -4.83 4.05 5.66
CA ARG A 287 -6.10 3.65 5.04
C ARG A 287 -7.27 4.51 5.50
N GLN A 288 -7.93 5.19 4.55
CA GLN A 288 -9.25 5.78 4.78
C GLN A 288 -10.38 4.80 4.42
N PHE A 289 -11.41 4.75 5.24
CA PHE A 289 -12.62 3.94 5.09
C PHE A 289 -13.78 4.79 4.51
N PRO A 290 -14.82 4.15 3.93
CA PRO A 290 -15.97 4.84 3.34
C PRO A 290 -16.71 5.81 4.28
N ASP A 291 -16.65 5.58 5.59
CA ASP A 291 -17.23 6.45 6.62
C ASP A 291 -16.33 7.64 7.00
N GLY A 292 -15.23 7.84 6.27
CA GLY A 292 -14.26 8.92 6.46
C GLY A 292 -13.20 8.65 7.51
N ARG A 293 -13.33 7.58 8.32
CA ARG A 293 -12.31 7.25 9.33
C ARG A 293 -11.00 6.84 8.67
N VAL A 294 -9.89 7.14 9.33
CA VAL A 294 -8.53 6.83 8.88
C VAL A 294 -7.85 5.96 9.92
N LEU A 295 -7.25 4.85 9.46
CA LEU A 295 -6.30 4.06 10.22
C LEU A 295 -4.87 4.42 9.76
N MET A 296 -4.04 4.84 10.71
CA MET A 296 -2.63 5.16 10.48
C MET A 296 -1.72 4.61 11.60
N THR A 297 -0.40 4.64 11.39
CA THR A 297 0.56 4.26 12.45
C THR A 297 0.61 5.33 13.54
N GLU A 298 0.84 4.91 14.78
CA GLU A 298 1.22 5.82 15.88
C GLU A 298 2.66 6.32 15.75
N GLY A 299 2.97 7.42 16.43
CA GLY A 299 4.33 7.94 16.59
C GLY A 299 4.79 8.96 15.55
N ASP A 300 3.90 9.39 14.65
CA ASP A 300 4.16 10.47 13.69
C ASP A 300 3.18 11.64 13.90
N ASP A 301 3.54 12.54 14.81
CA ASP A 301 2.66 13.64 15.25
C ASP A 301 2.35 14.64 14.13
N ASP A 302 3.33 14.97 13.29
CA ASP A 302 3.14 15.92 12.17
C ASP A 302 2.17 15.35 11.12
N VAL A 303 2.32 14.07 10.77
CA VAL A 303 1.38 13.39 9.86
C VAL A 303 0.00 13.31 10.52
N ARG A 304 -0.08 12.95 11.80
CA ARG A 304 -1.36 12.84 12.51
C ARG A 304 -2.08 14.18 12.59
N GLU A 305 -1.38 15.27 12.88
CA GLU A 305 -1.90 16.65 12.89
C GLU A 305 -2.48 16.99 11.51
N THR A 306 -1.67 16.83 10.45
CA THR A 306 -2.09 17.10 9.06
C THR A 306 -3.35 16.30 8.67
N VAL A 307 -3.37 15.00 8.99
CA VAL A 307 -4.52 14.12 8.67
C VAL A 307 -5.74 14.54 9.50
N THR A 308 -5.56 14.87 10.78
CA THR A 308 -6.63 15.34 11.67
C THR A 308 -7.27 16.64 11.18
N GLU A 309 -6.47 17.57 10.67
CA GLU A 309 -6.97 18.81 10.07
C GLU A 309 -7.83 18.55 8.81
N ILE A 310 -7.51 17.49 8.06
CA ILE A 310 -8.21 17.13 6.82
C ILE A 310 -9.51 16.38 7.12
N VAL A 311 -9.44 15.30 7.91
CA VAL A 311 -10.56 14.36 8.08
C VAL A 311 -11.34 14.55 9.38
N GLY A 312 -10.87 15.43 10.27
CA GLY A 312 -11.49 15.71 11.56
C GLY A 312 -10.95 14.85 12.71
N LYS A 313 -10.94 15.44 13.90
CA LYS A 313 -10.36 14.87 15.13
C LYS A 313 -10.93 13.50 15.50
N ASN A 314 -12.21 13.28 15.29
CA ASN A 314 -12.88 12.04 15.68
C ASN A 314 -12.80 10.93 14.62
N LYS A 315 -12.04 11.15 13.54
CA LYS A 315 -11.90 10.22 12.42
C LYS A 315 -10.53 9.55 12.36
N VAL A 316 -9.53 10.05 13.09
CA VAL A 316 -8.17 9.50 13.06
C VAL A 316 -8.00 8.45 14.16
N HIS A 317 -7.67 7.23 13.75
CA HIS A 317 -7.34 6.11 14.62
C HIS A 317 -5.90 5.67 14.38
N THR A 318 -5.11 5.60 15.44
CA THR A 318 -3.72 5.15 15.38
C THR A 318 -3.58 3.75 15.98
N THR A 319 -2.58 3.01 15.52
CA THR A 319 -2.22 1.74 16.15
C THR A 319 -1.71 1.95 17.59
N PRO A 320 -1.81 0.98 18.52
CA PRO A 320 -1.32 1.17 19.90
C PRO A 320 0.19 1.36 20.01
N VAL A 321 0.93 0.89 19.00
CA VAL A 321 2.38 1.04 18.88
C VAL A 321 2.73 1.51 17.46
N PRO A 322 3.85 2.24 17.27
CA PRO A 322 4.33 2.59 15.94
C PRO A 322 4.67 1.35 15.09
N ILE A 323 4.28 1.35 13.83
CA ILE A 323 4.67 0.36 12.83
C ILE A 323 5.98 0.79 12.19
N ARG A 324 7.10 0.24 12.65
CA ARG A 324 8.45 0.60 12.18
C ARG A 324 9.15 -0.56 11.48
N PHE A 325 8.92 -1.78 11.95
CA PHE A 325 9.61 -2.97 11.46
C PHE A 325 8.97 -3.50 10.18
N PHE A 326 7.64 -3.43 10.00
CA PHE A 326 7.02 -3.81 8.72
C PHE A 326 7.60 -3.04 7.51
N PRO A 327 7.73 -1.71 7.53
CA PRO A 327 8.38 -0.97 6.44
C PRO A 327 9.82 -1.42 6.12
N ILE A 328 10.60 -1.78 7.14
CA ILE A 328 12.00 -2.22 7.00
C ILE A 328 12.06 -3.65 6.43
N TRP A 329 11.33 -4.56 7.05
CA TRP A 329 11.44 -6.00 6.83
C TRP A 329 10.53 -6.49 5.71
N ARG A 330 9.38 -5.86 5.53
CA ARG A 330 8.35 -6.24 4.55
C ARG A 330 8.18 -5.20 3.44
N GLY A 331 8.72 -3.98 3.60
CA GLY A 331 8.52 -2.92 2.61
C GLY A 331 7.07 -2.49 2.48
N ALA A 332 6.29 -2.61 3.56
CA ALA A 332 4.85 -2.37 3.58
C ALA A 332 4.44 -1.53 4.80
N GLY A 333 3.42 -0.69 4.63
CA GLY A 333 2.68 -0.06 5.73
C GLY A 333 1.24 -0.57 5.78
N ILE A 334 0.37 0.15 6.50
CA ILE A 334 -1.03 -0.24 6.69
C ILE A 334 -1.80 -0.31 5.37
N GLY A 335 -1.60 0.68 4.49
CA GLY A 335 -2.25 0.77 3.18
C GLY A 335 -1.96 -0.42 2.27
N CYS A 336 -0.75 -1.00 2.37
CA CYS A 336 -0.38 -2.22 1.66
C CYS A 336 -1.06 -3.47 2.24
N LEU A 337 -1.26 -3.51 3.57
CA LEU A 337 -1.78 -4.65 4.30
C LEU A 337 -3.31 -4.70 4.35
N VAL A 338 -4.00 -3.57 4.18
CA VAL A 338 -5.46 -3.46 4.35
C VAL A 338 -6.10 -2.95 3.07
N THR A 339 -6.88 -3.81 2.41
CA THR A 339 -7.62 -3.42 1.20
C THR A 339 -9.10 -3.78 1.30
N GLU A 340 -9.93 -3.03 0.58
CA GLU A 340 -11.31 -3.46 0.38
C GLU A 340 -11.31 -4.59 -0.65
N ALA A 341 -12.02 -5.67 -0.35
CA ALA A 341 -12.10 -6.79 -1.26
C ALA A 341 -13.49 -6.93 -1.86
N PRO A 342 -13.58 -7.32 -3.14
CA PRO A 342 -14.85 -7.64 -3.75
C PRO A 342 -15.47 -8.85 -3.04
N THR A 343 -16.77 -8.76 -2.70
CA THR A 343 -17.53 -9.87 -2.08
C THR A 343 -17.49 -11.15 -2.91
N ALA A 344 -17.20 -11.04 -4.20
CA ALA A 344 -16.94 -12.15 -5.11
C ALA A 344 -15.85 -13.11 -4.61
N ILE A 345 -14.82 -12.62 -3.91
CA ILE A 345 -13.72 -13.42 -3.34
C ILE A 345 -14.20 -14.29 -2.16
N LEU A 346 -15.29 -13.92 -1.48
CA LEU A 346 -15.77 -14.62 -0.29
C LEU A 346 -16.71 -15.78 -0.55
N LYS A 347 -17.25 -15.91 -1.77
CA LYS A 347 -18.23 -16.96 -2.02
C LYS A 347 -17.50 -18.30 -2.14
N LYS A 348 -17.52 -19.04 -1.03
CA LYS A 348 -17.14 -20.46 -0.83
C LYS A 348 -16.84 -21.18 -2.14
N GLN A 349 -15.61 -21.65 -2.27
CA GLN A 349 -15.37 -22.99 -2.80
C GLN A 349 -15.99 -24.01 -1.84
#